data_AF-A0A950SIA0-F1
#
_entry.id   AF-A0A950SIA0-F1
#
_cell.length_a   1.000
_cell.length_b   1.000
_cell.length_c   1.000
_cell.angle_alpha   90.00
_cell.angle_beta   90.00
_cell.angle_gamma   90.00
#
_symmetry.space_group_name_H-M   'P 1'
#
loop_
_entity.id
_entity.type
_entity.pdbx_description
1 polymer ?
#
loop_
_entity_poly.entity_id
_entity_poly.type
_entity_poly.pdbx_seq_one_letter_code
_entity_poly.pdbx_strand_id
1 'polypeptide(L)'
;MVAPDADAIIDRCAACGHDQLYFQKDFNRKTGIALVVLGSIFVPWTYGLSLLGVTILDYIVWRIVKDVIVCYECQAVHRGYPANPSLKPFDLVIHDRHVYGSAPPGAEEGSHH
;
A
#
# COMPACT_ATOMS: atom_id res chain seq x y z
N MET A 1 -20.11 -12.03 -17.33
CA MET A 1 -19.26 -11.66 -16.17
C MET A 1 -20.00 -10.54 -15.46
N VAL A 2 -20.67 -10.86 -14.36
CA VAL A 2 -21.45 -9.90 -13.57
C VAL A 2 -20.44 -8.95 -12.91
N ALA A 3 -20.57 -7.64 -13.15
CA ALA A 3 -19.79 -6.64 -12.44
C ALA A 3 -20.23 -6.69 -10.97
N PRO A 4 -19.32 -6.90 -10.00
CA PRO A 4 -19.70 -6.93 -8.59
C PRO A 4 -20.22 -5.55 -8.16
N ASP A 5 -21.27 -5.55 -7.36
CA ASP A 5 -21.87 -4.34 -6.76
C ASP A 5 -20.81 -3.49 -6.06
N ALA A 6 -20.94 -2.17 -6.16
CA ALA A 6 -20.00 -1.20 -5.60
C ALA A 6 -19.90 -1.23 -4.06
N ASP A 7 -20.75 -2.02 -3.39
CA ASP A 7 -20.79 -2.26 -1.95
C ASP A 7 -20.41 -3.71 -1.57
N ALA A 8 -19.99 -4.52 -2.55
CA ALA A 8 -19.58 -5.89 -2.30
C ALA A 8 -18.26 -5.92 -1.53
N ILE A 9 -18.31 -6.46 -0.32
CA ILE A 9 -17.12 -6.75 0.48
C ILE A 9 -16.29 -7.80 -0.27
N ILE A 10 -15.06 -7.43 -0.65
CA ILE A 10 -14.11 -8.37 -1.22
C ILE A 10 -13.43 -9.12 -0.08
N ASP A 11 -13.79 -10.40 0.06
CA ASP A 11 -13.13 -11.35 0.96
C ASP A 11 -12.08 -12.20 0.24
N ARG A 12 -12.06 -12.19 -1.10
CA ARG A 12 -11.14 -12.99 -1.92
C ARG A 12 -10.66 -12.20 -3.12
N CYS A 13 -9.38 -12.36 -3.47
CA CYS A 13 -8.80 -11.74 -4.65
C CYS A 13 -9.50 -12.20 -5.93
N ALA A 14 -9.94 -11.26 -6.78
CA ALA A 14 -10.57 -11.61 -8.06
C ALA A 14 -9.58 -12.15 -9.12
N ALA A 15 -8.27 -12.00 -8.89
CA ALA A 15 -7.23 -12.47 -9.82
C ALA A 15 -6.77 -13.91 -9.49
N CYS A 16 -6.48 -14.21 -8.22
CA CYS A 16 -5.98 -15.53 -7.80
C CYS A 16 -6.93 -16.33 -6.89
N GLY A 17 -8.01 -15.73 -6.38
CA GLY A 17 -8.96 -16.38 -5.47
C GLY A 17 -8.52 -16.49 -4.01
N HIS A 18 -7.34 -15.96 -3.66
CA HIS A 18 -6.76 -16.01 -2.33
C HIS A 18 -7.47 -15.07 -1.34
N ASP A 19 -7.56 -15.45 -0.07
CA ASP A 19 -8.27 -14.73 1.00
C ASP A 19 -7.38 -13.75 1.78
N GLN A 20 -6.06 -13.82 1.63
CA GLN A 20 -5.14 -12.88 2.27
C GLN A 20 -5.06 -11.56 1.49
N LEU A 21 -5.84 -10.58 1.96
CA LEU A 21 -5.94 -9.23 1.43
C LEU A 21 -5.53 -8.23 2.53
N TYR A 22 -4.87 -7.15 2.14
CA TYR A 22 -4.53 -6.06 3.05
C TYR A 22 -4.93 -4.71 2.48
N PHE A 23 -5.15 -3.78 3.39
CA PHE A 23 -5.46 -2.40 3.05
C PHE A 23 -4.17 -1.57 2.95
N GLN A 24 -4.04 -0.81 1.86
CA GLN A 24 -2.92 0.08 1.64
C GLN A 24 -3.41 1.38 1.00
N LYS A 25 -2.83 2.52 1.40
CA LYS A 25 -3.12 3.79 0.74
C LYS A 25 -2.56 3.76 -0.68
N ASP A 26 -3.35 4.13 -1.71
CA ASP A 26 -2.92 4.14 -3.13
C ASP A 26 -1.97 5.32 -3.39
N PHE A 27 -0.79 5.27 -2.77
CA PHE A 27 0.23 6.27 -2.97
C PHE A 27 0.89 6.05 -4.33
N ASN A 28 0.23 6.56 -5.37
CA ASN A 28 0.76 6.49 -6.72
C ASN A 28 2.11 7.20 -6.78
N ARG A 29 3.09 6.58 -7.42
CA ARG A 29 4.40 7.19 -7.72
C ARG A 29 4.24 8.58 -8.34
N LYS A 30 3.21 8.79 -9.16
CA LYS A 30 2.87 10.12 -9.72
C LYS A 30 2.54 11.16 -8.66
N THR A 31 1.77 10.80 -7.64
CA THR A 31 1.40 11.69 -6.52
C THR A 31 2.63 12.08 -5.71
N GLY A 32 3.50 11.12 -5.40
CA GLY A 32 4.77 11.39 -4.72
C GLY A 32 5.70 12.30 -5.53
N ILE A 33 5.85 12.04 -6.83
CA ILE A 33 6.66 12.90 -7.71
C ILE A 33 6.07 14.32 -7.78
N ALA A 34 4.74 14.45 -7.91
CA ALA A 34 4.10 15.76 -7.95
C ALA A 34 4.35 16.57 -6.67
N LEU A 35 4.26 15.92 -5.50
CA LEU A 35 4.59 16.54 -4.20
C LEU A 35 6.05 17.01 -4.14
N VAL A 36 7.00 16.17 -4.53
CA VAL A 36 8.43 16.53 -4.53
C VAL A 36 8.70 17.70 -5.47
N VAL A 37 8.17 17.67 -6.69
CA VAL A 37 8.35 18.75 -7.68
C VAL A 37 7.77 20.06 -7.18
N LEU A 38 6.55 20.04 -6.62
CA LEU A 38 5.93 21.22 -6.00
C LEU A 38 6.80 21.74 -4.85
N GLY A 39 7.20 20.87 -3.92
CA GLY A 39 8.11 21.25 -2.83
C GLY A 39 9.38 21.94 -3.33
N SER A 40 10.06 21.35 -4.32
CA SER A 40 11.31 21.88 -4.86
C SER A 40 11.17 23.26 -5.52
N ILE A 41 10.05 23.54 -6.19
CA ILE A 41 9.80 24.85 -6.82
C ILE A 41 9.56 25.93 -5.76
N PHE A 42 8.84 25.60 -4.68
CA PHE A 42 8.46 26.57 -3.65
C PHE A 42 9.55 26.78 -2.59
N VAL A 43 10.47 25.83 -2.38
CA VAL A 43 11.56 25.90 -1.39
C VAL A 43 12.47 27.13 -1.49
N PRO A 44 12.99 27.55 -2.66
CA PRO A 44 13.98 28.64 -2.73
C PRO A 44 13.41 30.02 -2.38
N TRP A 45 12.10 30.22 -2.44
CA TRP A 45 11.51 31.55 -2.31
C TRP A 45 11.25 31.98 -0.86
N THR A 46 11.11 31.03 0.08
CA THR A 46 10.44 31.29 1.36
C THR A 46 11.31 31.18 2.62
N TYR A 47 12.63 30.97 2.51
CA TYR A 47 13.59 31.01 3.64
C TYR A 47 13.11 30.29 4.93
N GLY A 48 12.42 29.14 4.79
CA GLY A 48 11.93 28.34 5.93
C GLY A 48 10.42 28.43 6.22
N LEU A 49 9.70 29.45 5.74
CA LEU A 49 8.24 29.52 5.85
C LEU A 49 7.53 28.46 4.98
N SER A 50 8.22 27.97 3.92
CA SER A 50 7.75 26.87 3.07
C SER A 50 7.54 25.59 3.85
N LEU A 51 8.23 25.39 4.97
CA LEU A 51 8.11 24.14 5.72
C LEU A 51 6.67 23.92 6.22
N LEU A 52 6.02 25.01 6.64
CA LEU A 52 4.64 24.99 7.11
C LEU A 52 3.66 24.78 5.95
N GLY A 53 3.88 25.46 4.82
CA GLY A 53 3.07 25.30 3.61
C GLY A 53 3.18 23.91 2.98
N VAL A 54 4.39 23.35 2.91
CA VAL A 54 4.65 21.99 2.39
C VAL A 54 4.05 20.95 3.33
N THR A 55 4.14 21.12 4.65
CA THR A 55 3.50 20.21 5.62
C THR A 55 1.97 20.20 5.47
N ILE A 56 1.35 21.38 5.28
CA ILE A 56 -0.11 21.47 5.05
C ILE A 56 -0.48 20.82 3.71
N LEU A 57 0.29 21.07 2.65
CA LEU A 57 0.06 20.45 1.35
C LEU A 57 0.18 18.93 1.42
N ASP A 58 1.22 18.43 2.10
CA ASP A 58 1.44 17.00 2.30
C ASP A 58 0.26 16.37 3.06
N TYR A 59 -0.24 17.04 4.11
CA TYR A 59 -1.43 16.61 4.83
C TYR A 59 -2.70 16.58 3.95
N ILE A 60 -2.91 17.61 3.12
CA ILE A 60 -4.04 17.65 2.18
C ILE A 60 -3.95 16.50 1.18
N VAL A 61 -2.77 16.26 0.61
CA VAL A 61 -2.56 15.16 -0.33
C VAL A 61 -2.78 13.83 0.38
N TRP A 62 -2.22 13.63 1.57
CA TRP A 62 -2.44 12.42 2.38
C TRP A 62 -3.92 12.16 2.65
N ARG A 63 -4.72 13.21 2.89
CA ARG A 63 -6.18 13.12 3.07
C ARG A 63 -6.94 12.76 1.79
N ILE A 64 -6.45 13.18 0.62
CA ILE A 64 -7.10 12.95 -0.68
C ILE A 64 -6.76 11.57 -1.24
N VAL A 65 -5.57 11.04 -0.98
CA VAL A 65 -5.15 9.74 -1.51
C VAL A 65 -6.17 8.69 -1.09
N LYS A 66 -6.75 7.99 -2.08
CA LYS A 66 -7.71 6.94 -1.82
C LYS A 66 -7.01 5.68 -1.37
N ASP A 67 -7.72 4.87 -0.61
CA ASP A 67 -7.21 3.58 -0.21
C ASP A 67 -7.58 2.49 -1.21
N VAL A 68 -6.74 1.45 -1.26
CA VAL A 68 -6.88 0.30 -2.14
C VAL A 68 -6.66 -0.98 -1.36
N ILE A 69 -7.23 -2.06 -1.88
CA ILE A 69 -7.06 -3.40 -1.33
C ILE A 69 -6.06 -4.13 -2.22
N VAL A 70 -5.05 -4.76 -1.63
CA VAL A 70 -4.00 -5.48 -2.35
C VAL A 70 -3.92 -6.91 -1.83
N CYS A 71 -3.70 -7.86 -2.73
CA CYS A 71 -3.48 -9.26 -2.38
C CYS A 71 -2.02 -9.53 -2.00
N TYR A 72 -1.77 -10.32 -0.94
CA TYR A 72 -0.41 -10.71 -0.54
C TYR A 72 0.30 -11.59 -1.57
N GLU A 73 -0.44 -12.46 -2.26
CA GLU A 73 0.12 -13.45 -3.17
C GLU A 73 0.40 -12.85 -4.56
N CYS A 74 -0.66 -12.48 -5.30
CA CYS A 74 -0.52 -12.04 -6.69
C CYS A 74 -0.25 -10.53 -6.84
N GLN A 75 -0.26 -9.76 -5.74
CA GLN A 75 -0.10 -8.30 -5.76
C GLN A 75 -1.13 -7.56 -6.64
N ALA A 76 -2.29 -8.17 -6.89
CA ALA A 76 -3.38 -7.52 -7.62
C ALA A 76 -3.97 -6.38 -6.78
N VAL A 77 -4.16 -5.21 -7.42
CA VAL A 77 -4.70 -4.00 -6.80
C VAL A 77 -6.18 -3.87 -7.13
N HIS A 78 -7.03 -3.97 -6.12
CA HIS A 78 -8.46 -3.80 -6.21
C HIS A 78 -8.84 -2.37 -5.81
N ARG A 79 -9.31 -1.59 -6.80
CA ARG A 79 -9.71 -0.17 -6.65
C ARG A 79 -11.22 -0.05 -6.64
N GLY A 80 -11.75 0.93 -5.91
CA GLY A 80 -13.18 1.26 -5.93
C GLY A 80 -14.06 0.48 -4.95
N TYR A 81 -13.45 -0.34 -4.09
CA TYR A 81 -14.15 -1.02 -3.00
C TYR A 81 -14.15 -0.16 -1.73
N PRO A 82 -15.23 -0.15 -0.94
CA PRO A 82 -15.25 0.54 0.33
C PRO A 82 -14.20 -0.06 1.28
N ALA A 83 -13.61 0.79 2.11
CA ALA A 83 -12.68 0.35 3.16
C ALA A 83 -13.42 -0.56 4.13
N ASN A 84 -13.16 -1.87 4.08
CA ASN A 84 -13.73 -2.82 5.03
C ASN A 84 -12.96 -2.72 6.36
N PRO A 85 -13.61 -2.38 7.49
CA PRO A 85 -12.95 -2.32 8.81
C PRO A 85 -12.41 -3.67 9.29
N SER A 86 -12.80 -4.80 8.69
CA SER A 86 -12.25 -6.12 8.96
C SER A 86 -10.88 -6.38 8.31
N LEU A 87 -10.51 -5.60 7.29
CA LEU A 87 -9.21 -5.72 6.64
C LEU A 87 -8.15 -5.00 7.47
N LYS A 88 -7.07 -5.73 7.78
CA LYS A 88 -5.94 -5.17 8.50
C LYS A 88 -5.03 -4.37 7.54
N PRO A 89 -4.32 -3.35 8.06
CA PRO A 89 -3.23 -2.73 7.31
C PRO A 89 -2.14 -3.77 7.00
N PHE A 90 -1.27 -3.43 6.06
CA PHE A 90 -0.12 -4.24 5.67
C PHE A 90 0.68 -4.73 6.89
N ASP A 91 0.97 -6.03 6.94
CA ASP A 91 1.74 -6.71 7.97
C ASP A 91 2.96 -7.39 7.31
N LEU A 92 4.16 -6.99 7.74
CA LEU A 92 5.42 -7.54 7.22
C LEU A 92 5.54 -9.04 7.47
N VAL A 93 5.06 -9.55 8.60
CA VAL A 93 5.20 -10.98 8.95
C VAL A 93 4.41 -11.86 7.98
N ILE A 94 3.23 -11.39 7.56
CA ILE A 94 2.39 -12.08 6.57
C ILE A 94 3.08 -12.04 5.20
N HIS A 95 3.62 -10.89 4.82
CA HIS A 95 4.37 -10.74 3.57
C HIS A 95 5.60 -11.66 3.53
N ASP A 96 6.43 -11.66 4.58
CA ASP A 96 7.62 -12.48 4.67
C ASP A 96 7.30 -13.97 4.68
N ARG A 97 6.19 -14.41 5.29
CA ARG A 97 5.72 -15.80 5.16
C ARG A 97 5.37 -16.15 3.72
N HIS A 98 4.72 -15.27 2.97
CA HIS A 98 4.40 -15.53 1.57
C HIS A 98 5.65 -15.56 0.68
N VAL A 99 6.67 -14.76 0.98
CA VAL A 99 7.91 -14.66 0.18
C VAL A 99 8.94 -15.73 0.56
N TYR A 100 9.15 -15.96 1.86
CA TYR A 100 10.21 -16.83 2.41
C TYR A 100 9.68 -18.13 3.05
N GLY A 101 8.37 -18.30 3.19
CA GLY A 101 7.76 -19.50 3.80
C GLY A 101 7.98 -20.79 3.02
N SER A 102 8.53 -20.74 1.80
CA SER A 102 8.92 -21.92 1.02
C SER A 102 10.36 -22.38 1.24
N ALA A 103 11.24 -21.62 1.92
CA ALA A 103 12.54 -22.10 2.39
C ALA A 103 13.24 -21.03 3.27
N PRO A 104 13.63 -21.34 4.53
CA PRO A 104 14.57 -20.49 5.24
C PRO A 104 15.98 -20.62 4.61
N PRO A 105 16.66 -19.53 4.21
CA PRO A 105 18.09 -19.57 3.93
C PRO A 105 18.82 -19.72 5.27
N GLY A 106 19.14 -20.97 5.65
CA GLY A 106 19.92 -21.27 6.84
C GLY A 106 19.57 -22.56 7.59
N ALA A 107 18.65 -23.39 7.11
CA ALA A 107 18.32 -24.66 7.77
C ALA A 107 19.23 -25.84 7.38
N GLU A 108 20.43 -25.60 6.85
CA GLU A 108 21.37 -26.65 6.44
C GLU A 108 22.66 -26.70 7.28
N GLU A 109 22.98 -25.69 8.10
CA GLU A 109 24.22 -25.67 8.88
C GLU A 109 23.94 -26.03 10.35
N GLY A 110 23.91 -27.33 10.65
CA GLY A 110 23.81 -27.82 12.02
C GLY A 110 23.64 -29.33 12.18
N SER A 111 23.56 -30.09 11.08
CA SER A 111 23.79 -31.54 11.11
C SER A 111 25.19 -31.80 10.58
N HIS A 112 26.20 -31.78 11.45
CA HIS A 112 27.37 -32.67 11.35
C HIS A 112 28.30 -32.46 12.57
N HIS A 113 28.42 -33.55 13.34
CA HIS A 113 29.46 -33.90 14.34
C HIS A 113 29.37 -33.30 15.75
#